data_AF-A0A2V9HF69-F1
#
_entry.id   AF-A0A2V9HF69-F1
#
_cell.length_a   1.000
_cell.length_b   1.000
_cell.length_c   1.000
_cell.angle_alpha   90.00
_cell.angle_beta   90.00
_cell.angle_gamma   90.00
#
_symmetry.space_group_name_H-M   'P 1'
#
loop_
_entity.id
_entity.type
_entity.pdbx_description
1 polymer ?
#
loop_
_entity_poly.entity_id
_entity_poly.type
_entity_poly.pdbx_seq_one_letter_code
_entity_poly.pdbx_strand_id
1 'polypeptide(L)'
;MELVTIRGATKRKRQPRSLTVDEFRLFAQNLAEPFHTIALLCVCLGLRISECLALRWSDVDWLNGKLRVERGIVCQQVDEVKTVESRRDLSIDACLLNALKEWKQTTQFPNTEDWMFASPVQLGRLPWSYDQIWRVYQKAAKAAGIGGLRTHSLRHTYRSWLDSVGTPVGVQQKLMRHADIRTTMNVYGDAATDEMTEAHSKVVGLALNGAQAERKMS
;
A
#
# COMPACT_ATOMS: atom_id res chain seq x y z
N MET A 1 -20.78 37.86 25.00
CA MET A 1 -20.16 36.58 25.39
C MET A 1 -18.79 36.53 24.74
N GLU A 2 -17.73 36.79 25.53
CA GLU A 2 -16.35 36.79 25.03
C GLU A 2 -15.83 35.37 24.92
N LEU A 3 -15.27 35.05 23.75
CA LEU A 3 -14.62 33.77 23.47
C LEU A 3 -13.24 33.76 24.13
N VAL A 4 -13.11 33.02 25.23
CA VAL A 4 -11.82 32.72 25.86
C VAL A 4 -10.99 31.85 24.91
N THR A 5 -9.95 32.44 24.33
CA THR A 5 -8.98 31.71 23.49
C THR A 5 -7.87 31.14 24.37
N ILE A 6 -7.90 29.82 24.58
CA ILE A 6 -6.86 29.10 25.32
C ILE A 6 -5.57 29.07 24.48
N ARG A 7 -4.62 29.96 24.77
CA ARG A 7 -3.25 29.92 24.26
C ARG A 7 -2.49 28.79 24.98
N GLY A 8 -2.04 27.77 24.24
CA GLY A 8 -1.11 26.75 24.78
C GLY A 8 -1.46 25.29 24.50
N ALA A 9 -2.46 24.98 23.67
CA ALA A 9 -2.67 23.60 23.23
C ALA A 9 -1.62 23.23 22.16
N THR A 10 -0.39 22.95 22.58
CA THR A 10 0.62 22.33 21.71
C THR A 10 0.10 20.94 21.35
N LYS A 11 -0.59 20.80 20.21
CA LYS A 11 -0.95 19.50 19.65
C LYS A 11 0.35 18.70 19.54
N ARG A 12 0.55 17.73 20.43
CA ARG A 12 1.67 16.78 20.35
C ARG A 12 1.57 16.12 18.98
N LYS A 13 2.40 16.55 18.02
CA LYS A 13 2.51 15.92 16.71
C LYS A 13 3.06 14.51 16.94
N ARG A 14 2.16 13.55 17.18
CA ARG A 14 2.52 12.14 17.30
C ARG A 14 3.11 11.73 15.94
N GLN A 15 4.37 11.29 15.95
CA GLN A 15 5.02 10.84 14.72
C GLN A 15 4.24 9.66 14.13
N PRO A 16 4.05 9.63 12.80
CA PRO A 16 3.42 8.50 12.14
C PRO A 16 4.25 7.23 12.38
N ARG A 17 3.62 6.15 12.84
CA ARG A 17 4.28 4.85 13.08
C ARG A 17 4.51 4.14 11.74
N SER A 18 5.77 3.88 11.40
CA SER A 18 6.21 2.87 10.43
C SER A 18 6.50 1.55 11.14
N LEU A 19 6.47 0.45 10.39
CA LEU A 19 6.83 -0.88 10.86
C LEU A 19 8.27 -1.21 10.45
N THR A 20 8.99 -1.93 11.30
CA THR A 20 10.22 -2.62 10.91
C THR A 20 9.89 -3.81 9.99
N VAL A 21 10.91 -4.37 9.33
CA VAL A 21 10.75 -5.56 8.48
C VAL A 21 10.21 -6.75 9.28
N ASP A 22 10.72 -6.96 10.50
CA ASP A 22 10.29 -8.07 11.36
C ASP A 22 8.88 -7.84 11.91
N GLU A 23 8.54 -6.61 12.30
CA GLU A 23 7.16 -6.27 12.67
C GLU A 23 6.19 -6.51 11.51
N PHE A 24 6.53 -6.08 10.29
CA PHE A 24 5.68 -6.33 9.13
C PHE A 24 5.52 -7.82 8.85
N ARG A 25 6.59 -8.61 8.99
CA ARG A 25 6.53 -10.08 8.82
C ARG A 25 5.59 -10.72 9.83
N LEU A 26 5.77 -10.44 11.12
CA LEU A 26 4.92 -10.98 12.18
C LEU A 26 3.46 -10.54 12.00
N PHE A 27 3.24 -9.30 11.58
CA PHE A 27 1.92 -8.79 11.22
C PHE A 27 1.30 -9.56 10.04
N ALA A 28 2.05 -9.75 8.95
CA ALA A 28 1.59 -10.41 7.73
C ALA A 28 1.26 -11.89 7.95
N GLN A 29 2.03 -12.60 8.77
CA GLN A 29 1.76 -14.00 9.14
C GLN A 29 0.40 -14.20 9.85
N ASN A 30 -0.14 -13.14 10.45
CA ASN A 30 -1.45 -13.17 11.12
C ASN A 30 -2.61 -12.75 10.19
N LEU A 31 -2.37 -12.59 8.89
CA LEU A 31 -3.38 -12.21 7.90
C LEU A 31 -3.67 -13.38 6.96
N ALA A 32 -4.96 -13.68 6.78
CA ALA A 32 -5.43 -14.52 5.70
C ALA A 32 -5.66 -13.70 4.42
N GLU A 33 -5.75 -14.37 3.27
CA GLU A 33 -6.19 -13.70 2.04
C GLU A 33 -7.66 -13.25 2.14
N PRO A 34 -8.05 -12.10 1.53
CA PRO A 34 -7.21 -11.18 0.75
C PRO A 34 -6.39 -10.16 1.58
N PHE A 35 -6.56 -10.14 2.90
CA PHE A 35 -6.02 -9.09 3.77
C PHE A 35 -4.49 -9.06 3.76
N HIS A 36 -3.87 -10.23 3.60
CA HIS A 36 -2.44 -10.39 3.41
C HIS A 36 -1.95 -9.69 2.13
N THR A 37 -2.54 -10.00 0.96
CA THR A 37 -2.18 -9.35 -0.31
C THR A 37 -2.42 -7.83 -0.28
N ILE A 38 -3.50 -7.35 0.36
CA ILE A 38 -3.75 -5.92 0.54
C ILE A 38 -2.60 -5.26 1.32
N ALA A 39 -2.14 -5.91 2.41
CA ALA A 39 -1.07 -5.36 3.24
C ALA A 39 0.25 -5.29 2.46
N LEU A 40 0.53 -6.33 1.68
CA LEU A 40 1.69 -6.43 0.82
C LEU A 40 1.72 -5.32 -0.24
N LEU A 41 0.62 -5.10 -0.96
CA LEU A 41 0.54 -4.00 -1.94
C LEU A 41 0.72 -2.63 -1.30
N CYS A 42 0.09 -2.39 -0.15
CA CYS A 42 0.22 -1.12 0.56
C CYS A 42 1.66 -0.85 1.03
N VAL A 43 2.40 -1.87 1.49
CA VAL A 43 3.78 -1.69 1.97
C VAL A 43 4.80 -1.66 0.83
N CYS A 44 4.55 -2.35 -0.30
CA CYS A 44 5.50 -2.44 -1.42
C CYS A 44 5.35 -1.29 -2.43
N LEU A 45 4.12 -0.79 -2.61
CA LEU A 45 3.81 0.24 -3.61
C LEU A 45 3.35 1.57 -2.98
N GLY A 46 3.25 1.62 -1.66
CA GLY A 46 2.82 2.82 -0.94
C GLY A 46 1.36 3.21 -1.21
N LEU A 47 0.51 2.28 -1.64
CA LEU A 47 -0.90 2.58 -1.95
C LEU A 47 -1.64 3.09 -0.71
N ARG A 48 -2.53 4.07 -0.88
CA ARG A 48 -3.55 4.32 0.13
C ARG A 48 -4.51 3.13 0.16
N ILE A 49 -5.06 2.77 1.33
CA ILE A 49 -6.01 1.64 1.43
C ILE A 49 -7.20 1.85 0.46
N SER A 50 -7.71 3.07 0.34
CA SER A 50 -8.79 3.40 -0.60
C SER A 50 -8.43 3.18 -2.07
N GLU A 51 -7.17 3.40 -2.45
CA GLU A 51 -6.67 3.12 -3.81
C GLU A 51 -6.51 1.61 -4.01
N CYS A 52 -5.92 0.93 -3.03
CA CYS A 52 -5.70 -0.51 -3.07
C CYS A 52 -7.02 -1.28 -3.21
N LEU A 53 -8.04 -0.91 -2.44
CA LEU A 53 -9.36 -1.53 -2.51
C LEU A 53 -10.10 -1.24 -3.79
N ALA A 54 -9.76 -0.13 -4.44
CA ALA A 54 -10.33 0.19 -5.72
C ALA A 54 -9.65 -0.56 -6.87
N LEU A 55 -8.64 -1.41 -6.65
CA LEU A 55 -8.02 -2.13 -7.77
C LEU A 55 -8.96 -3.16 -8.41
N ARG A 56 -8.90 -3.24 -9.75
CA ARG A 56 -9.48 -4.28 -10.59
C ARG A 56 -8.38 -5.11 -11.23
N TRP A 57 -8.74 -6.29 -11.71
CA TRP A 57 -7.78 -7.14 -12.43
C TRP A 57 -7.30 -6.55 -13.76
N SER A 58 -8.12 -5.70 -14.41
CA SER A 58 -7.80 -4.95 -15.63
C SER A 58 -6.80 -3.81 -15.41
N ASP A 59 -6.57 -3.39 -14.17
CA ASP A 59 -5.59 -2.36 -13.83
C ASP A 59 -4.13 -2.89 -13.92
N VAL A 60 -3.95 -4.21 -13.93
CA VAL A 60 -2.63 -4.86 -13.98
C VAL A 60 -2.28 -5.18 -15.42
N ASP A 61 -1.20 -4.57 -15.92
CA ASP A 61 -0.51 -5.02 -17.13
C ASP A 61 0.46 -6.15 -16.76
N TRP A 62 0.00 -7.38 -16.93
CA TRP A 62 0.74 -8.59 -16.61
C TRP A 62 1.96 -8.82 -17.50
N LEU A 63 1.97 -8.28 -18.71
CA LEU A 63 3.04 -8.46 -19.67
C LEU A 63 4.21 -7.53 -19.35
N ASN A 64 3.89 -6.25 -19.08
CA ASN A 64 4.89 -5.23 -18.79
C ASN A 64 5.17 -5.06 -17.29
N GLY A 65 4.45 -5.79 -16.42
CA GLY A 65 4.62 -5.71 -14.98
C GLY A 65 4.27 -4.33 -14.42
N LYS A 66 3.15 -3.74 -14.84
CA LYS A 66 2.72 -2.41 -14.40
C LYS A 66 1.35 -2.45 -13.72
N LEU A 67 1.16 -1.60 -12.71
CA LEU A 67 -0.12 -1.37 -12.05
C LEU A 67 -0.60 0.05 -12.31
N ARG A 68 -1.80 0.19 -12.84
CA ARG A 68 -2.51 1.48 -12.95
C ARG A 68 -3.34 1.73 -11.70
N VAL A 69 -3.30 2.96 -11.18
CA VAL A 69 -4.15 3.38 -10.06
C VAL A 69 -5.08 4.48 -10.54
N GLU A 70 -6.26 4.07 -10.99
CA GLU A 70 -7.22 4.97 -11.67
C GLU A 70 -8.33 5.47 -10.74
N ARG A 71 -8.58 4.75 -9.64
CA ARG A 71 -9.78 4.90 -8.82
C ARG A 71 -9.43 4.86 -7.35
N GLY A 72 -10.28 5.48 -6.53
CA GLY A 72 -10.29 5.36 -5.09
C GLY A 72 -11.69 5.01 -4.61
N ILE A 73 -11.80 4.27 -3.51
CA ILE A 73 -13.10 3.97 -2.89
C ILE A 73 -13.14 4.46 -1.45
N VAL A 74 -14.16 5.26 -1.11
CA VAL A 74 -14.39 5.78 0.25
C VAL A 74 -15.86 5.58 0.59
N CYS A 75 -16.15 4.98 1.75
CA CYS A 75 -17.53 4.66 2.15
C CYS A 75 -18.31 3.88 1.06
N GLN A 76 -17.61 3.00 0.32
CA GLN A 76 -18.15 2.23 -0.82
C GLN A 76 -18.62 3.07 -2.01
N GLN A 77 -18.31 4.36 -2.03
CA GLN A 77 -18.46 5.23 -3.18
C GLN A 77 -17.14 5.25 -3.94
N VAL A 78 -17.22 4.94 -5.24
CA VAL A 78 -16.07 4.92 -6.13
C VAL A 78 -15.93 6.31 -6.74
N ASP A 79 -14.79 6.94 -6.48
CA ASP A 79 -14.40 8.18 -7.10
C ASP A 79 -13.21 7.93 -8.03
N GLU A 80 -13.14 8.64 -9.15
CA GLU A 80 -11.88 8.73 -9.89
C GLU A 80 -10.84 9.45 -9.04
N VAL A 81 -9.58 9.03 -9.16
CA VAL A 81 -8.50 9.76 -8.50
C VAL A 81 -8.41 11.18 -9.09
N LYS A 82 -8.55 12.19 -8.22
CA LYS A 82 -8.81 13.59 -8.60
C LYS A 82 -7.65 14.29 -9.34
N THR A 83 -6.48 13.66 -9.56
CA THR A 83 -5.31 14.33 -10.14
C THR A 83 -4.55 13.45 -11.15
N VAL A 84 -4.01 14.07 -12.20
CA VAL A 84 -3.23 13.43 -13.28
C VAL A 84 -2.01 12.68 -12.72
N GLU A 85 -1.39 13.21 -11.66
CA GLU A 85 -0.21 12.66 -11.00
C GLU A 85 -0.47 11.33 -10.28
N SER A 86 -1.72 11.08 -9.90
CA SER A 86 -2.11 9.83 -9.23
C SER A 86 -2.35 8.67 -10.19
N ARG A 87 -2.55 8.96 -11.49
CA ARG A 87 -2.76 7.97 -12.57
C ARG A 87 -1.46 7.39 -13.15
N ARG A 88 -0.31 7.65 -12.53
CA ARG A 88 0.97 7.09 -12.99
C ARG A 88 1.02 5.58 -12.78
N ASP A 89 1.44 4.87 -13.82
CA ASP A 89 1.78 3.45 -13.76
C ASP A 89 2.89 3.22 -12.73
N LEU A 90 2.71 2.20 -11.90
CA LEU A 90 3.72 1.72 -10.98
C LEU A 90 4.33 0.43 -11.53
N SER A 91 5.66 0.39 -11.64
CA SER A 91 6.39 -0.85 -11.92
C SER A 91 6.19 -1.83 -10.76
N ILE A 92 5.85 -3.08 -11.08
CA ILE A 92 5.67 -4.18 -10.14
C ILE A 92 6.86 -5.11 -10.27
N ASP A 93 7.57 -5.33 -9.16
CA ASP A 93 8.63 -6.33 -9.08
C ASP A 93 8.09 -7.75 -9.36
N ALA A 94 8.88 -8.60 -10.00
CA ALA A 94 8.47 -9.95 -10.40
C ALA A 94 7.97 -10.80 -9.20
N CYS A 95 8.56 -10.65 -8.02
CA CYS A 95 8.11 -11.36 -6.82
C CYS A 95 6.71 -10.92 -6.38
N LEU A 96 6.42 -9.61 -6.44
CA LEU A 96 5.09 -9.09 -6.12
C LEU A 96 4.06 -9.48 -7.19
N LEU A 97 4.47 -9.49 -8.46
CA LEU A 97 3.60 -9.93 -9.56
C LEU A 97 3.22 -11.42 -9.39
N ASN A 98 4.15 -12.26 -8.95
CA ASN A 98 3.86 -13.67 -8.67
C ASN A 98 2.90 -13.83 -7.48
N ALA A 99 3.06 -13.07 -6.39
CA ALA A 99 2.10 -13.06 -5.30
C ALA A 99 0.68 -12.67 -5.77
N LEU A 100 0.57 -11.69 -6.67
CA LEU A 100 -0.71 -11.33 -7.29
C LEU A 100 -1.29 -12.44 -8.18
N LYS A 101 -0.46 -13.19 -8.90
CA LYS A 101 -0.91 -14.36 -9.68
C LYS A 101 -1.46 -15.45 -8.77
N GLU A 102 -0.78 -15.76 -7.66
CA GLU A 102 -1.24 -16.74 -6.66
C GLU A 102 -2.58 -16.31 -6.05
N TRP A 103 -2.73 -15.03 -5.71
CA TRP A 103 -4.01 -14.48 -5.26
C TRP A 103 -5.10 -14.62 -6.33
N LYS A 104 -4.79 -14.29 -7.60
CA LYS A 104 -5.74 -14.39 -8.70
C LYS A 104 -6.24 -15.82 -8.93
N GLN A 105 -5.41 -16.83 -8.64
CA GLN A 105 -5.77 -18.24 -8.78
C GLN A 105 -6.68 -18.75 -7.65
N THR A 106 -6.67 -18.09 -6.49
CA THR A 106 -7.37 -18.56 -5.28
C THR A 106 -8.63 -17.75 -4.96
N THR A 107 -8.78 -16.55 -5.52
CA THR A 107 -9.98 -15.73 -5.35
C THR A 107 -11.22 -16.31 -6.05
N GLN A 108 -12.40 -16.00 -5.50
CA GLN A 108 -13.69 -16.34 -6.11
C GLN A 108 -14.04 -15.43 -7.30
N PHE A 109 -13.35 -14.31 -7.46
CA PHE A 109 -13.65 -13.27 -8.46
C PHE A 109 -12.41 -12.97 -9.32
N PRO A 110 -11.99 -13.88 -10.22
CA PRO A 110 -10.75 -13.74 -10.99
C PRO A 110 -10.93 -13.03 -12.35
N ASN A 111 -12.16 -12.64 -12.72
CA ASN A 111 -12.41 -12.10 -14.05
C ASN A 111 -11.80 -10.71 -14.20
N THR A 112 -11.48 -10.33 -15.44
CA THR A 112 -10.77 -9.09 -15.76
C THR A 112 -11.43 -7.83 -15.17
N GLU A 113 -12.76 -7.77 -15.18
CA GLU A 113 -13.51 -6.60 -14.69
C GLU A 113 -13.85 -6.66 -13.20
N ASP A 114 -13.56 -7.78 -12.53
CA ASP A 114 -13.83 -7.93 -11.10
C ASP A 114 -12.89 -7.06 -10.26
N TRP A 115 -13.37 -6.65 -9.09
CA TRP A 115 -12.52 -6.06 -8.07
C TRP A 115 -11.49 -7.09 -7.60
N MET A 116 -10.22 -6.69 -7.55
CA MET A 116 -9.14 -7.54 -7.05
C MET A 116 -9.40 -8.00 -5.60
N PHE A 117 -10.07 -7.17 -4.82
CA PHE A 117 -10.45 -7.42 -3.43
C PHE A 117 -11.97 -7.43 -3.24
N ALA A 118 -12.68 -8.02 -4.21
CA ALA A 118 -14.12 -8.27 -4.16
C ALA A 118 -14.56 -8.94 -2.85
N SER A 119 -15.65 -8.42 -2.26
CA SER A 119 -16.25 -8.97 -1.04
C SER A 119 -17.23 -10.11 -1.40
N PRO A 120 -17.03 -11.34 -0.88
CA PRO A 120 -18.00 -12.43 -1.08
C PRO A 120 -19.37 -12.11 -0.49
N VAL A 121 -19.44 -11.36 0.62
CA VAL A 121 -20.70 -10.93 1.25
C VAL A 121 -21.50 -10.00 0.32
N GLN A 122 -20.82 -9.27 -0.57
CA GLN A 122 -21.44 -8.39 -1.55
C GLN A 122 -21.52 -9.02 -2.94
N LEU A 123 -21.32 -10.35 -3.03
CA LEU A 123 -21.32 -11.10 -4.29
C LEU A 123 -20.38 -10.51 -5.35
N GLY A 124 -19.25 -9.95 -4.88
CA GLY A 124 -18.24 -9.32 -5.74
C GLY A 124 -18.62 -7.99 -6.37
N ARG A 125 -19.81 -7.44 -6.08
CA ARG A 125 -20.25 -6.13 -6.62
C ARG A 125 -19.42 -4.97 -6.08
N LEU A 126 -18.90 -5.12 -4.86
CA LEU A 126 -18.09 -4.13 -4.17
C LEU A 126 -16.93 -4.84 -3.46
N PRO A 127 -15.78 -4.16 -3.27
CA PRO A 127 -14.66 -4.70 -2.55
C PRO A 127 -14.91 -4.73 -1.03
N TRP A 128 -14.03 -5.40 -0.30
CA TRP A 128 -14.04 -5.36 1.16
C TRP A 128 -14.10 -3.92 1.70
N SER A 129 -14.93 -3.71 2.71
CA SER A 129 -15.06 -2.39 3.32
C SER A 129 -13.82 -2.05 4.14
N TYR A 130 -13.50 -0.77 4.18
CA TYR A 130 -12.42 -0.23 5.00
C TYR A 130 -12.51 -0.65 6.47
N ASP A 131 -13.70 -0.62 7.06
CA ASP A 131 -13.91 -0.96 8.47
C ASP A 131 -13.58 -2.43 8.76
N GLN A 132 -13.89 -3.33 7.83
CA GLN A 132 -13.55 -4.74 7.97
C GLN A 132 -12.04 -4.94 7.96
N ILE A 133 -11.35 -4.31 7.02
CA ILE A 133 -9.89 -4.36 6.92
C ILE A 133 -9.25 -3.78 8.18
N TRP A 134 -9.75 -2.65 8.65
CA TRP A 134 -9.27 -2.02 9.87
C TRP A 134 -9.37 -2.96 11.07
N ARG A 135 -10.52 -3.63 11.26
CA ARG A 135 -10.71 -4.60 12.35
C ARG A 135 -9.75 -5.78 12.25
N VAL A 136 -9.58 -6.34 11.04
CA VAL A 136 -8.66 -7.46 10.81
C VAL A 136 -7.22 -7.04 11.08
N TYR A 137 -6.80 -5.86 10.61
CA TYR A 137 -5.46 -5.34 10.83
C TYR A 137 -5.19 -5.02 12.29
N GLN A 138 -6.14 -4.47 13.03
CA GLN A 138 -5.98 -4.28 14.48
C GLN A 138 -5.81 -5.60 15.23
N LYS A 139 -6.57 -6.63 14.83
CA LYS A 139 -6.45 -7.97 15.43
C LYS A 139 -5.08 -8.59 15.14
N ALA A 140 -4.63 -8.55 13.89
CA ALA A 140 -3.33 -9.07 13.47
C ALA A 140 -2.17 -8.29 14.10
N ALA A 141 -2.26 -6.96 14.17
CA ALA A 141 -1.27 -6.13 14.85
C ALA A 141 -1.16 -6.47 16.34
N LYS A 142 -2.30 -6.65 17.02
CA LYS A 142 -2.31 -7.07 18.43
C LYS A 142 -1.66 -8.43 18.62
N ALA A 143 -1.94 -9.40 17.74
CA ALA A 143 -1.33 -10.73 17.78
C ALA A 143 0.18 -10.68 17.56
N ALA A 144 0.66 -9.77 16.71
CA ALA A 144 2.08 -9.53 16.46
C ALA A 144 2.77 -8.62 17.52
N GLY A 145 2.07 -8.21 18.58
CA GLY A 145 2.63 -7.30 19.61
C GLY A 145 2.81 -5.85 19.15
N ILE A 146 2.18 -5.45 18.04
CA ILE A 146 2.34 -4.14 17.41
C ILE A 146 1.21 -3.21 17.88
N GLY A 147 1.58 -2.19 18.66
CA GLY A 147 0.66 -1.13 19.08
C GLY A 147 0.43 -0.06 18.01
N GLY A 148 -0.69 0.67 18.06
CA GLY A 148 -0.81 1.95 17.33
C GLY A 148 -0.68 1.88 15.80
N LEU A 149 -0.90 0.72 15.19
CA LEU A 149 -1.07 0.60 13.74
C LEU A 149 -2.26 1.48 13.33
N ARG A 150 -2.06 2.33 12.32
CA ARG A 150 -3.09 3.22 11.77
C ARG A 150 -3.34 2.93 10.30
N THR A 151 -4.37 3.60 9.81
CA THR A 151 -4.94 3.49 8.48
C THR A 151 -3.94 3.80 7.36
N HIS A 152 -2.90 4.60 7.65
CA HIS A 152 -1.81 4.90 6.73
C HIS A 152 -0.46 4.36 7.18
N SER A 153 -0.40 3.52 8.22
CA SER A 153 0.87 3.01 8.75
C SER A 153 1.66 2.24 7.70
N LEU A 154 1.02 1.38 6.89
CA LEU A 154 1.72 0.64 5.84
C LEU A 154 2.33 1.55 4.76
N ARG A 155 1.63 2.64 4.41
CA ARG A 155 2.17 3.66 3.50
C ARG A 155 3.32 4.46 4.13
N HIS A 156 3.26 4.72 5.44
CA HIS A 156 4.39 5.32 6.16
C HIS A 156 5.57 4.36 6.28
N THR A 157 5.31 3.06 6.43
CA THR A 157 6.32 1.99 6.36
C THR A 157 7.00 2.01 5.00
N TYR A 158 6.25 2.05 3.90
CA TYR A 158 6.83 2.15 2.56
C TYR A 158 7.80 3.32 2.44
N ARG A 159 7.39 4.52 2.85
CA ARG A 159 8.27 5.70 2.87
C ARG A 159 9.53 5.49 3.73
N SER A 160 9.37 4.90 4.90
CA SER A 160 10.48 4.61 5.82
C SER A 160 11.46 3.60 5.23
N TRP A 161 10.97 2.63 4.46
CA TRP A 161 11.81 1.61 3.82
C TRP A 161 12.51 2.16 2.58
N LEU A 162 11.85 3.03 1.81
CA LEU A 162 12.53 3.79 0.75
C LEU A 162 13.72 4.58 1.30
N ASP A 163 13.54 5.20 2.47
CA ASP A 163 14.63 5.90 3.15
C ASP A 163 15.76 4.95 3.56
N SER A 164 15.42 3.78 4.13
CA SER A 164 16.41 2.79 4.56
C SER A 164 17.21 2.15 3.42
N VAL A 165 16.64 2.08 2.21
CA VAL A 165 17.33 1.57 1.01
C VAL A 165 18.07 2.67 0.24
N GLY A 166 18.15 3.88 0.80
CA GLY A 166 18.90 5.00 0.25
C GLY A 166 18.24 5.68 -0.95
N THR A 167 16.92 5.56 -1.12
CA THR A 167 16.23 6.19 -2.26
C THR A 167 16.26 7.71 -2.15
N PRO A 168 16.69 8.46 -3.18
CA PRO A 168 16.71 9.92 -3.15
C PRO A 168 15.31 10.52 -2.90
N VAL A 169 15.23 11.61 -2.13
CA VAL A 169 13.94 12.23 -1.72
C VAL A 169 13.05 12.58 -2.91
N GLY A 170 13.62 13.05 -4.03
CA GLY A 170 12.86 13.34 -5.25
C GLY A 170 12.19 12.11 -5.86
N VAL A 171 12.88 10.96 -5.82
CA VAL A 171 12.35 9.65 -6.25
C VAL A 171 11.28 9.18 -5.27
N GLN A 172 11.52 9.30 -3.96
CA GLN A 172 10.51 8.96 -2.93
C GLN A 172 9.21 9.74 -3.13
N GLN A 173 9.30 11.04 -3.41
CA GLN A 173 8.13 11.88 -3.67
C GLN A 173 7.32 11.42 -4.87
N LYS A 174 8.01 11.08 -5.98
CA LYS A 174 7.38 10.54 -7.20
C LYS A 174 6.69 9.20 -6.92
N LEU A 175 7.37 8.28 -6.24
CA LEU A 175 6.85 6.96 -5.86
C LEU A 175 5.62 7.07 -4.95
N MET A 176 5.64 8.02 -4.02
CA MET A 176 4.53 8.21 -3.10
C MET A 176 3.32 8.85 -3.78
N ARG A 177 3.43 9.45 -4.98
CA ARG A 177 2.29 10.05 -5.70
C ARG A 177 1.54 11.06 -4.81
N HIS A 178 2.30 11.94 -4.13
CA HIS A 178 1.72 13.00 -3.29
C HIS A 178 1.16 14.12 -4.19
N ALA A 179 -0.14 14.42 -4.03
CA ALA A 179 -0.82 15.49 -4.77
C ALA A 179 -0.57 16.90 -4.19
N ASP A 180 -0.08 17.02 -2.95
CA ASP A 180 0.09 18.30 -2.27
C ASP A 180 1.57 18.72 -2.25
N ILE A 181 1.86 19.71 -3.09
CA ILE A 181 3.17 20.29 -3.36
C ILE A 181 3.35 21.49 -2.41
N ARG A 182 4.26 21.34 -1.46
CA ARG A 182 5.22 22.42 -1.23
C ARG A 182 6.62 21.84 -1.39
N THR A 183 7.37 22.45 -2.29
CA THR A 183 8.78 22.23 -2.67
C THR A 183 9.12 21.05 -3.61
N THR A 184 9.20 21.40 -4.90
CA THR A 184 10.33 21.19 -5.85
C THR A 184 10.83 19.78 -6.16
N MET A 185 10.69 19.37 -7.44
CA MET A 185 11.80 18.98 -8.35
C MET A 185 11.25 18.35 -9.64
N ASN A 186 10.96 19.19 -10.62
CA ASN A 186 10.47 18.82 -11.96
C ASN A 186 11.63 18.55 -12.94
N VAL A 187 12.67 17.79 -12.53
CA VAL A 187 13.96 17.74 -13.26
C VAL A 187 14.53 16.32 -13.45
N TYR A 188 13.76 15.25 -13.29
CA TYR A 188 14.30 13.91 -13.55
C TYR A 188 13.45 13.18 -14.60
N GLY A 189 14.04 12.99 -15.79
CA GLY A 189 13.52 12.22 -16.94
C GLY A 189 13.65 10.70 -16.72
N ASP A 190 13.97 9.94 -17.78
CA ASP A 190 13.94 8.47 -17.81
C ASP A 190 14.84 7.78 -16.75
N ALA A 191 15.91 8.42 -16.28
CA ALA A 191 16.71 7.93 -15.16
C ALA A 191 15.90 7.79 -13.85
N ALA A 192 14.86 8.62 -13.67
CA ALA A 192 13.97 8.50 -12.52
C ALA A 192 13.18 7.20 -12.55
N THR A 193 12.78 6.71 -13.72
CA THR A 193 11.97 5.49 -13.85
C THR A 193 12.75 4.23 -13.49
N ASP A 194 14.05 4.21 -13.80
CA ASP A 194 14.94 3.11 -13.41
C ASP A 194 15.22 3.15 -11.90
N GLU A 195 15.56 4.32 -11.35
CA GLU A 195 15.74 4.51 -9.90
C GLU A 195 14.47 4.16 -9.10
N MET A 196 13.29 4.50 -9.64
CA MET A 196 11.99 4.14 -9.07
C MET A 196 11.77 2.62 -9.06
N THR A 197 12.09 1.95 -10.16
CA THR A 197 11.94 0.49 -10.29
C THR A 197 12.89 -0.23 -9.34
N GLU A 198 14.16 0.20 -9.28
CA GLU A 198 15.15 -0.37 -8.35
C GLU A 198 14.73 -0.18 -6.88
N ALA A 199 14.25 1.01 -6.52
CA ALA A 199 13.77 1.29 -5.17
C ALA A 199 12.57 0.39 -4.79
N HIS A 200 11.61 0.22 -5.70
CA HIS A 200 10.49 -0.71 -5.50
C HIS A 200 10.97 -2.15 -5.29
N SER A 201 11.87 -2.65 -6.14
CA SER A 201 12.40 -4.02 -6.03
C SER A 201 13.10 -4.26 -4.69
N LYS A 202 13.88 -3.28 -4.19
CA LYS A 202 14.50 -3.39 -2.86
C LYS A 202 13.47 -3.49 -1.73
N VAL A 203 12.43 -2.64 -1.75
CA VAL A 203 11.33 -2.68 -0.76
C VAL A 203 10.56 -4.01 -0.84
N VAL A 204 10.26 -4.50 -2.05
CA VAL A 204 9.60 -5.79 -2.26
C VAL A 204 10.45 -6.93 -1.68
N GLY A 205 11.76 -6.88 -1.89
CA GLY A 205 12.70 -7.80 -1.27
C GLY A 205 12.61 -7.79 0.26
N LEU A 206 12.51 -6.62 0.90
CA LEU A 206 12.33 -6.54 2.36
C LEU A 206 11.01 -7.18 2.82
N ALA A 207 9.91 -6.95 2.09
CA ALA A 207 8.59 -7.48 2.44
C ALA A 207 8.51 -9.01 2.26
N LEU A 208 9.05 -9.53 1.15
CA LEU A 208 8.87 -10.93 0.74
C LEU A 208 10.02 -11.85 1.16
N ASN A 209 11.28 -11.41 1.10
CA ASN A 209 12.42 -12.27 1.45
C ASN A 209 12.57 -12.47 2.96
N GLY A 210 12.03 -11.55 3.76
CA GLY A 210 11.83 -11.81 5.18
C GLY A 210 10.98 -13.06 5.44
N ALA A 211 9.94 -13.29 4.63
CA ALA A 211 9.06 -14.45 4.77
C ALA A 211 9.66 -15.74 4.18
N GLN A 212 10.63 -15.65 3.25
CA GLN A 212 11.21 -16.81 2.56
C GLN A 212 12.37 -17.50 3.30
N ALA A 213 13.03 -16.82 4.24
CA ALA A 213 14.13 -17.43 5.02
C ALA A 213 13.67 -18.66 5.84
N GLU A 214 12.41 -18.72 6.26
CA GLU A 214 11.87 -19.80 7.09
C GLU A 214 11.35 -21.00 6.28
N ARG A 215 10.92 -20.82 5.02
CA ARG A 215 10.48 -21.94 4.16
C ARG A 215 11.64 -22.87 3.73
N LYS A 216 12.90 -22.44 3.90
CA LYS A 216 14.07 -23.30 3.70
C LYS A 216 14.54 -23.99 5.00
N MET A 217 13.92 -23.70 6.14
CA MET A 217 14.28 -24.24 7.45
C MET A 217 13.22 -25.19 8.06
N SER A 218 12.15 -25.52 7.32
CA SER A 218 11.20 -26.60 7.61
C SER A 218 11.24 -27.63 6.50
#